data_AF-Q3LVK0-F1
#
_entry.id   AF-Q3LVK0-F1
#
_cell.length_a   1.000
_cell.length_b   1.000
_cell.length_c   1.000
_cell.angle_alpha   90.00
_cell.angle_beta   90.00
_cell.angle_gamma   90.00
#
_symmetry.space_group_name_H-M   'P 1'
#
loop_
_entity.id
_entity.type
_entity.pdbx_description
1 polymer ?
#
loop_
_entity_poly.entity_id
_entity_poly.type
_entity_poly.pdbx_seq_one_letter_code
_entity_poly.pdbx_strand_id
1 'polypeptide(L)'
;EQNIDFVHTNRSKELQDITTSNGPLTFVGEWVAEWQVRGATKEEYQRFSKAQMQVWGRASFGWAYWSLKNVNNHWSMDWMIKNGYI
;
A
#
# COMPACT_ATOMS: atom_id res chain seq x y z
N GLU A 1 14.70 -2.49 -1.61
CA GLU A 1 15.11 -1.67 -0.45
C GLU A 1 14.64 -0.22 -0.55
N GLN A 2 15.23 0.68 -1.34
CA GLN A 2 14.89 2.13 -1.33
C GLN A 2 13.38 2.47 -1.38
N ASN A 3 12.58 1.81 -2.22
CA ASN A 3 11.14 2.04 -2.29
C ASN A 3 10.39 1.59 -1.03
N ILE A 4 10.83 0.51 -0.40
CA ILE A 4 10.26 0.01 0.86
C ILE A 4 10.64 0.96 2.00
N ASP A 5 11.90 1.39 2.04
CA ASP A 5 12.38 2.35 3.03
C ASP A 5 11.59 3.66 2.93
N PHE A 6 11.37 4.16 1.71
CA PHE A 6 10.58 5.37 1.47
C PHE A 6 9.14 5.26 2.01
N VAL A 7 8.53 4.08 1.96
CA VAL A 7 7.20 3.86 2.56
C VAL A 7 7.29 3.96 4.09
N HIS A 8 8.28 3.31 4.71
CA HIS A 8 8.44 3.32 6.16
C HIS A 8 8.89 4.67 6.74
N THR A 9 9.59 5.49 5.96
CA THR A 9 10.08 6.81 6.41
C THR A 9 9.13 7.92 5.97
N ASN A 10 9.05 8.17 4.67
CA ASN A 10 8.40 9.36 4.12
C ASN A 10 6.88 9.24 4.19
N ARG A 11 6.33 8.14 3.67
CA ARG A 11 4.88 7.93 3.67
C ARG A 11 4.32 7.76 5.08
N SER A 12 5.06 7.08 5.97
CA SER A 12 4.66 7.00 7.37
C SER A 12 4.63 8.37 8.05
N LYS A 13 5.59 9.24 7.77
CA LYS A 13 5.60 10.60 8.33
C LYS A 13 4.41 11.41 7.82
N GLU A 14 4.15 11.38 6.52
CA GLU A 14 3.03 12.11 5.91
C GLU A 14 1.67 11.64 6.44
N LEU A 15 1.49 10.33 6.61
CA LEU A 15 0.27 9.79 7.20
C LEU A 15 0.11 10.23 8.66
N GLN A 16 1.21 10.30 9.42
CA GLN A 16 1.20 10.78 10.81
C GLN A 16 0.85 12.27 10.88
N ASP A 17 1.38 13.09 9.97
CA ASP A 17 1.14 14.53 9.95
C ASP A 17 -0.35 14.86 9.75
N ILE A 18 -1.10 13.99 9.06
CA ILE A 18 -2.56 14.15 8.86
C ILE A 18 -3.43 13.35 9.85
N THR A 19 -2.88 12.36 10.55
CA THR A 19 -3.61 11.50 11.49
C THR A 19 -3.38 11.97 12.93
N THR A 20 -4.22 12.91 13.39
CA THR A 20 -4.08 13.53 14.72
C THR A 20 -5.04 12.91 15.75
N SER A 21 -4.65 12.85 17.03
CA SER A 21 -5.37 12.09 18.08
C SER A 21 -6.82 12.54 18.35
N ASN A 22 -7.16 13.78 18.01
CA ASN A 22 -8.51 14.35 18.18
C ASN A 22 -9.04 14.99 16.88
N GLY A 23 -8.48 14.60 15.73
CA GLY A 23 -8.86 15.13 14.42
C GLY A 23 -9.90 14.27 13.71
N PRO A 24 -10.25 14.64 12.46
CA PRO A 24 -11.05 13.80 11.59
C PRO A 24 -10.40 12.42 11.39
N LEU A 25 -11.23 11.40 11.17
CA LEU A 25 -10.72 10.09 10.83
C LEU A 25 -10.07 10.11 9.44
N THR A 26 -8.90 9.48 9.31
CA THR A 26 -8.12 9.41 8.08
C THR A 26 -8.33 8.06 7.40
N PHE A 27 -8.57 8.09 6.09
CA PHE A 27 -8.74 6.91 5.27
C PHE A 27 -7.79 6.99 4.07
N VAL A 28 -6.95 5.97 3.88
CA VAL A 28 -6.14 5.87 2.66
C VAL A 28 -7.03 5.30 1.56
N GLY A 29 -7.69 6.20 0.83
CA GLY A 29 -8.73 5.84 -0.14
C GLY A 29 -8.26 5.03 -1.33
N GLU A 30 -7.01 5.22 -1.74
CA GLU A 30 -6.43 4.54 -2.90
C GLU A 30 -4.95 4.26 -2.67
N TRP A 31 -4.55 3.00 -2.86
CA TRP A 31 -3.15 2.58 -2.99
C TRP A 31 -3.07 1.31 -3.83
N VAL A 32 -1.91 1.07 -4.45
CA VAL A 32 -1.64 -0.09 -5.31
C VAL A 32 -0.28 -0.70 -5.02
N ALA A 33 -0.11 -1.99 -5.32
CA ALA A 33 1.18 -2.66 -5.20
C ALA A 33 2.06 -2.52 -6.45
N GLU A 34 1.48 -2.04 -7.56
CA GLU A 34 2.25 -1.75 -8.77
C GLU A 34 3.32 -0.68 -8.47
N TRP A 35 4.55 -0.96 -8.87
CA TRP A 35 5.65 -0.01 -8.81
C TRP A 35 6.48 -0.10 -10.09
N GLN A 36 6.99 1.01 -10.61
CA GLN A 36 7.66 1.05 -11.92
C GLN A 36 9.08 0.43 -11.92
N VAL A 37 9.31 -0.59 -11.11
CA VAL A 37 10.55 -1.37 -11.08
C VAL A 37 10.44 -2.50 -12.09
N ARG A 38 11.30 -2.46 -13.12
CA ARG A 38 11.34 -3.52 -14.14
C ARG A 38 11.89 -4.81 -13.57
N GLY A 39 11.22 -5.92 -13.87
CA GLY A 39 11.69 -7.27 -13.52
C GLY A 39 11.57 -7.63 -12.03
N ALA A 40 10.77 -6.89 -11.26
CA ALA A 40 10.58 -7.19 -9.84
C ALA A 40 9.98 -8.59 -9.64
N THR A 41 10.53 -9.35 -8.69
CA THR A 41 10.05 -10.69 -8.36
C THR A 41 8.76 -10.63 -7.54
N LYS A 42 8.05 -11.76 -7.45
CA LYS A 42 6.87 -11.88 -6.59
C LYS A 42 7.19 -11.54 -5.13
N GLU A 43 8.32 -12.02 -4.62
CA GLU A 43 8.77 -11.76 -3.24
C GLU A 43 9.08 -10.28 -3.01
N GLU A 44 9.54 -9.56 -4.04
CA GLU A 44 9.72 -8.11 -3.98
C GLU A 44 8.38 -7.37 -3.91
N TYR A 45 7.39 -7.77 -4.71
CA TYR A 45 6.02 -7.25 -4.62
C TYR A 45 5.37 -7.53 -3.27
N GLN A 46 5.56 -8.74 -2.72
CA GLN A 46 5.05 -9.10 -1.39
C GLN A 46 5.65 -8.20 -0.30
N ARG A 47 6.98 -8.01 -0.33
CA ARG A 47 7.67 -7.12 0.61
C ARG A 47 7.17 -5.69 0.49
N PHE A 48 6.99 -5.19 -0.73
CA PHE A 48 6.46 -3.85 -0.96
C PHE A 48 5.02 -3.67 -0.48
N SER A 49 4.15 -4.61 -0.83
CA SER A 49 2.74 -4.58 -0.43
C SER A 49 2.60 -4.66 1.08
N LYS A 50 3.41 -5.50 1.74
CA LYS A 50 3.45 -5.61 3.20
C LYS A 50 3.89 -4.30 3.85
N ALA A 51 4.92 -3.65 3.35
CA ALA A 51 5.38 -2.35 3.87
C ALA A 51 4.27 -1.29 3.76
N GLN A 52 3.61 -1.24 2.61
CA GLN A 52 2.45 -0.39 2.36
C GLN A 52 1.32 -0.65 3.36
N MET A 53 0.83 -1.90 3.47
CA MET A 53 -0.24 -2.25 4.42
C MET A 53 0.10 -1.94 5.87
N GLN A 54 1.36 -2.12 6.29
CA GLN A 54 1.82 -1.77 7.63
C GLN A 54 1.78 -0.27 7.92
N VAL A 55 2.00 0.57 6.90
CA VAL A 55 1.94 2.03 7.03
C VAL A 55 0.49 2.50 6.90
N TRP A 56 -0.24 2.09 5.85
CA TRP A 56 -1.64 2.47 5.64
C TRP A 56 -2.56 2.00 6.75
N GLY A 57 -2.26 0.86 7.39
CA GLY A 57 -2.98 0.38 8.57
C GLY A 57 -2.88 1.29 9.80
N ARG A 58 -2.03 2.32 9.78
CA ARG A 58 -1.93 3.35 10.83
C ARG A 58 -2.95 4.48 10.64
N ALA A 59 -3.64 4.54 9.49
CA ALA A 59 -4.73 5.47 9.28
C ALA A 59 -5.89 5.14 10.25
N SER A 60 -6.57 6.15 10.76
CA SER A 60 -7.55 5.96 11.84
C SER A 60 -8.89 5.36 11.38
N PHE A 61 -9.12 5.26 10.07
CA PHE A 61 -10.30 4.62 9.47
C PHE A 61 -9.98 3.48 8.49
N GLY A 62 -8.71 3.09 8.38
CA GLY A 62 -8.26 2.04 7.47
C GLY A 62 -7.90 2.53 6.06
N TRP A 63 -8.00 1.62 5.09
CA TRP A 63 -7.55 1.83 3.71
C TRP A 63 -8.38 1.03 2.70
N ALA A 64 -8.33 1.42 1.43
CA ALA A 64 -8.85 0.67 0.30
C ALA A 64 -7.81 0.51 -0.80
N TYR A 65 -7.73 -0.71 -1.34
CA TYR A 65 -6.88 -1.02 -2.48
C TYR A 65 -7.54 -0.53 -3.77
N TRP A 66 -6.77 0.17 -4.61
CA TRP A 66 -7.20 0.51 -5.95
C TRP A 66 -6.71 -0.56 -6.94
N SER A 67 -7.54 -1.43 -7.48
CA SER A 67 -9.00 -1.51 -7.45
C SER A 67 -9.42 -2.95 -7.16
N LEU A 68 -10.72 -3.21 -6.99
CA LEU A 68 -11.20 -4.59 -6.80
C LEU A 68 -10.86 -5.50 -7.98
N LYS A 69 -11.02 -5.01 -9.22
CA LYS A 69 -10.71 -5.71 -10.48
C LYS A 69 -10.13 -4.74 -11.50
N ASN A 70 -9.08 -5.16 -12.20
CA ASN A 70 -8.44 -4.38 -13.27
C ASN A 70 -7.90 -5.31 -14.37
N VAL A 71 -7.74 -4.77 -15.58
CA VAL A 71 -7.09 -5.50 -16.70
C VAL A 71 -5.59 -5.72 -16.46
N ASN A 72 -4.97 -4.89 -15.62
CA ASN A 72 -3.59 -5.02 -15.19
C ASN A 72 -3.53 -5.76 -13.84
N ASN A 73 -2.80 -6.86 -13.79
CA ASN A 73 -2.79 -7.80 -12.66
C ASN A 73 -2.49 -7.14 -11.30
N HIS A 74 -1.43 -6.32 -11.19
CA HIS A 74 -1.08 -5.66 -9.93
C HIS A 74 -1.93 -4.43 -9.57
N TRP A 75 -2.93 -4.11 -10.39
CA TRP A 75 -3.96 -3.11 -10.09
C TRP A 75 -5.28 -3.77 -9.67
N SER A 76 -5.32 -5.10 -9.61
CA SER A 76 -6.49 -5.91 -9.31
C SER A 76 -6.31 -6.62 -7.97
N MET A 77 -6.96 -6.12 -6.92
CA MET A 77 -6.91 -6.72 -5.58
C MET A 77 -7.33 -8.20 -5.61
N ASP A 78 -8.37 -8.53 -6.37
CA ASP A 78 -8.82 -9.91 -6.55
C ASP A 78 -7.71 -10.81 -7.10
N TRP A 79 -6.97 -10.33 -8.10
CA TRP A 79 -5.85 -11.08 -8.67
C TRP A 79 -4.68 -11.19 -7.69
N MET A 80 -4.35 -10.09 -7.00
CA MET A 80 -3.26 -10.03 -6.02
C MET A 80 -3.46 -11.04 -4.88
N ILE A 81 -4.67 -11.11 -4.31
CA ILE A 81 -5.01 -12.06 -3.26
C ILE A 81 -4.97 -13.50 -3.81
N LYS A 82 -5.63 -13.77 -4.93
CA LYS A 82 -5.69 -15.14 -5.51
C LYS A 82 -4.33 -15.70 -5.89
N ASN A 83 -3.38 -14.83 -6.25
CA ASN A 83 -2.03 -15.23 -6.62
C ASN A 83 -1.02 -15.08 -5.47
N GLY A 84 -1.47 -14.70 -4.27
CA GLY A 84 -0.64 -14.60 -3.06
C GLY A 84 0.44 -13.53 -3.13
N TYR A 85 0.13 -12.37 -3.73
CA TYR A 85 0.98 -11.18 -3.67
C TYR A 85 0.66 -10.30 -2.46
N ILE A 86 -0.58 -10.37 -1.97
CA ILE A 86 -1.10 -9.71 -0.76
C ILE A 86 -1.83 -10.75 0.07
#